data_AF-A0A7Y8JBA1-F1
#
_entry.id   AF-A0A7Y8JBA1-F1
#
_cell.length_a   1.000
_cell.length_b   1.000
_cell.length_c   1.000
_cell.angle_alpha   90.00
_cell.angle_beta   90.00
_cell.angle_gamma   90.00
#
_symmetry.space_group_name_H-M   'P 1'
#
loop_
_entity.id
_entity.type
_entity.pdbx_description
1 polymer ?
#
loop_
_entity_poly.entity_id
_entity_poly.type
_entity_poly.pdbx_seq_one_letter_code
_entity_poly.pdbx_strand_id
1 'polypeptide(L)'
;MKQKTQYLYYLYYPRGWIIIALLLFIATATAQEQTPPEEFPIATPVADTLISNPDLFNSFKATGFNTIWQRADNTTKNLLKNYDLLAVNAFSKMEYIYHYTTGYYSKWEAEKNVESNRVGFKHQVGQPAYWQDTVLCWSTRGLRAPTCSLMYGPHYRQETRYKRWHYDQANQKNVMYIPRFNMALSNTYSVADSEDVCIIKVVYRYVKENSPTSREHIDTVFMQRTLKVVDFDENGKFTMIKFNDPHDWYKYPPQFILPEKIDNMVGPQPDEYPRYIDWEEYTGIQFCVDWLREDTLCTLYIDYVDVYDNNGWHEFIDNPDSVAYKLKTYAQGFSDWHNIKYWLGTNEPYTIDAYTPIHIVDSLIRSVGAPPLVVHFDPSWWHTFNINGEDEIE
;
A
#
# COMPACT_ATOMS: atom_id res chain seq x y z
N MET A 1 29.98 31.77 37.06
CA MET A 1 30.14 33.04 37.80
C MET A 1 28.82 33.81 37.67
N LYS A 2 28.16 34.17 38.79
CA LYS A 2 26.68 34.39 38.92
C LYS A 2 25.87 33.10 38.61
N GLN A 3 24.96 32.53 39.44
CA GLN A 3 23.92 33.01 40.40
C GLN A 3 22.71 33.69 39.74
N LYS A 4 21.43 33.52 40.17
CA LYS A 4 20.70 32.61 41.11
C LYS A 4 19.16 32.87 40.91
N THR A 5 18.14 32.10 41.35
CA THR A 5 17.94 30.82 42.11
C THR A 5 16.59 30.20 41.65
N GLN A 6 16.25 28.98 42.11
CA GLN A 6 14.85 28.49 42.18
C GLN A 6 14.02 29.33 43.18
N TYR A 7 12.68 29.27 43.10
CA TYR A 7 11.77 28.95 44.23
C TYR A 7 10.30 28.83 43.78
N LEU A 8 9.60 27.77 44.21
CA LEU A 8 8.14 27.77 44.36
C LEU A 8 7.76 28.40 45.72
N TYR A 9 6.58 29.02 45.81
CA TYR A 9 5.80 29.03 47.06
C TYR A 9 4.28 29.08 46.78
N TYR A 10 3.51 28.53 47.71
CA TYR A 10 2.05 28.34 47.66
C TYR A 10 1.28 29.44 48.45
N LEU A 11 -0.06 29.37 48.40
CA LEU A 11 -1.09 30.00 49.29
C LEU A 11 -1.69 31.37 48.86
N TYR A 12 -2.90 31.79 49.29
CA TYR A 12 -4.22 31.11 49.43
C TYR A 12 -5.33 32.14 49.81
N TYR A 13 -6.34 32.37 48.95
CA TYR A 13 -7.67 32.97 49.31
C TYR A 13 -7.70 34.43 49.89
N PRO A 14 -8.87 35.10 50.14
CA PRO A 14 -10.27 34.63 50.09
C PRO A 14 -11.35 35.48 49.36
N ARG A 15 -12.37 34.77 48.84
CA ARG A 15 -13.84 35.03 48.80
C ARG A 15 -14.39 36.49 48.79
N GLY A 16 -15.25 36.84 47.81
CA GLY A 16 -16.21 37.96 47.96
C GLY A 16 -17.11 38.31 46.76
N TRP A 17 -18.30 37.70 46.68
CA TRP A 17 -19.56 38.12 45.99
C TRP A 17 -19.61 39.35 45.06
N ILE A 18 -20.22 39.15 43.86
CA ILE A 18 -21.45 39.84 43.43
C ILE A 18 -22.24 38.91 42.48
N ILE A 19 -23.57 39.05 42.46
CA ILE A 19 -24.51 38.18 41.72
C ILE A 19 -25.51 39.07 40.93
N ILE A 20 -25.99 38.55 39.79
CA ILE A 20 -27.03 39.11 38.90
C ILE A 20 -26.65 40.40 38.14
N ALA A 21 -26.41 40.22 36.84
CA ALA A 21 -27.07 41.02 35.81
C ALA A 21 -27.72 40.00 34.84
N LEU A 22 -29.05 39.90 34.87
CA LEU A 22 -29.85 38.90 34.14
C LEU A 22 -30.85 39.65 33.26
N LEU A 23 -31.18 39.10 32.08
CA LEU A 23 -32.06 39.68 31.04
C LEU A 23 -31.38 40.86 30.31
N LEU A 24 -31.16 40.86 28.99
CA LEU A 24 -32.11 40.60 27.92
C LEU A 24 -31.38 40.26 26.60
N PHE A 25 -31.39 38.99 26.20
CA PHE A 25 -31.65 38.63 24.80
C PHE A 25 -32.30 37.25 24.78
N ILE A 26 -33.64 37.23 24.70
CA ILE A 26 -34.42 36.02 24.45
C ILE A 26 -34.31 35.72 22.95
N ALA A 27 -33.14 35.21 22.55
CA ALA A 27 -33.06 34.40 21.35
C ALA A 27 -33.51 32.99 21.75
N THR A 28 -34.77 32.64 21.48
CA THR A 28 -35.20 31.23 21.44
C THR A 28 -34.63 30.59 20.17
N ALA A 29 -33.30 30.55 20.09
CA ALA A 29 -32.63 29.47 19.40
C ALA A 29 -33.06 28.22 20.15
N THR A 30 -34.04 27.50 19.60
CA THR A 30 -34.17 26.08 19.87
C THR A 30 -32.79 25.49 19.61
N ALA A 31 -32.11 25.08 20.68
CA ALA A 31 -31.04 24.12 20.54
C ALA A 31 -31.69 22.89 19.91
N GLN A 32 -31.58 22.80 18.59
CA GLN A 32 -31.68 21.53 17.90
C GLN A 32 -30.71 20.64 18.66
N GLU A 33 -31.20 19.54 19.24
CA GLU A 33 -30.33 18.57 19.90
C GLU A 33 -29.34 18.13 18.82
N GLN A 34 -28.12 18.65 18.90
CA GLN A 34 -27.04 18.17 18.07
C GLN A 34 -26.93 16.70 18.43
N THR A 35 -27.14 15.85 17.41
CA THR A 35 -26.97 14.40 17.54
C THR A 35 -25.73 14.16 18.38
N PRO A 36 -25.81 13.43 19.52
CA PRO A 36 -24.69 13.30 20.45
C PRO A 36 -23.41 13.00 19.66
N PRO A 37 -22.31 13.76 19.89
CA PRO A 37 -21.14 13.68 19.04
C PRO A 37 -20.70 12.22 18.97
N GLU A 38 -20.63 11.70 17.74
CA GLU A 38 -20.46 10.27 17.47
C GLU A 38 -19.28 9.75 18.30
N GLU A 39 -19.55 8.79 19.19
CA GLU A 39 -18.54 8.36 20.15
C GLU A 39 -17.32 7.85 19.41
N PHE A 40 -16.12 8.25 19.86
CA PHE A 40 -14.90 7.75 19.26
C PHE A 40 -14.88 6.21 19.36
N PRO A 41 -14.67 5.48 18.24
CA PRO A 41 -14.79 4.03 18.24
C PRO A 41 -13.60 3.40 18.96
N ILE A 42 -13.85 2.84 20.15
CA ILE A 42 -12.88 2.09 20.94
C ILE A 42 -13.21 0.61 20.78
N ALA A 43 -12.40 -0.08 19.97
CA ALA A 43 -12.62 -1.46 19.55
C ALA A 43 -11.67 -2.45 20.24
N THR A 44 -12.17 -3.66 20.54
CA THR A 44 -11.37 -4.77 21.10
C THR A 44 -11.56 -6.05 20.28
N PRO A 45 -10.48 -6.78 19.93
CA PRO A 45 -10.57 -8.08 19.27
C PRO A 45 -11.18 -9.13 20.19
N VAL A 46 -12.04 -9.97 19.63
CA VAL A 46 -12.66 -11.07 20.37
C VAL A 46 -12.27 -12.40 19.75
N ALA A 47 -11.58 -13.25 20.51
CA ALA A 47 -11.19 -14.58 20.04
C ALA A 47 -12.42 -15.42 19.65
N ASP A 48 -12.35 -16.15 18.53
CA ASP A 48 -13.44 -17.00 18.02
C ASP A 48 -13.93 -18.03 19.07
N THR A 49 -13.04 -18.48 19.95
CA THR A 49 -13.37 -19.41 21.06
C THR A 49 -14.25 -18.80 22.15
N LEU A 50 -14.35 -17.47 22.23
CA LEU A 50 -15.14 -16.72 23.20
C LEU A 50 -16.36 -16.03 22.57
N ILE A 51 -16.60 -16.25 21.28
CA ILE A 51 -17.60 -15.54 20.47
C ILE A 51 -19.04 -15.68 20.98
N SER A 52 -19.33 -16.73 21.78
CA SER A 52 -20.65 -17.00 22.36
C SER A 52 -20.82 -16.54 23.81
N ASN A 53 -19.82 -15.89 24.43
CA ASN A 53 -19.83 -15.54 25.85
C ASN A 53 -20.41 -14.13 26.11
N PRO A 54 -21.66 -13.98 26.60
CA PRO A 54 -22.27 -12.66 26.84
C PRO A 54 -21.56 -11.85 27.94
N ASP A 55 -20.97 -12.51 28.93
CA ASP A 55 -20.33 -11.82 30.06
C ASP A 55 -19.03 -11.12 29.65
N LEU A 56 -18.35 -11.63 28.61
CA LEU A 56 -17.21 -10.96 27.99
C LEU A 56 -17.61 -9.64 27.33
N PHE A 57 -18.72 -9.63 26.57
CA PHE A 57 -19.20 -8.39 25.94
C PHE A 57 -19.76 -7.39 26.96
N ASN A 58 -20.35 -7.87 28.05
CA ASN A 58 -20.72 -7.04 29.20
C ASN A 58 -19.48 -6.40 29.85
N SER A 59 -18.36 -7.12 29.97
CA SER A 59 -17.14 -6.58 30.58
C SER A 59 -16.47 -5.51 29.71
N PHE A 60 -16.45 -5.69 28.39
CA PHE A 60 -15.95 -4.66 27.45
C PHE A 60 -16.75 -3.35 27.54
N LYS A 61 -18.08 -3.44 27.62
CA LYS A 61 -18.94 -2.27 27.82
C LYS A 61 -18.71 -1.60 29.17
N ALA A 62 -18.39 -2.38 30.22
CA ALA A 62 -18.05 -1.85 31.54
C ALA A 62 -16.66 -1.19 31.60
N THR A 63 -15.72 -1.54 30.71
CA THR A 63 -14.40 -0.90 30.60
C THR A 63 -14.33 0.26 29.59
N GLY A 64 -15.45 0.59 28.93
CA GLY A 64 -15.57 1.73 28.02
C GLY A 64 -15.32 1.43 26.54
N PHE A 65 -15.20 0.16 26.15
CA PHE A 65 -15.24 -0.22 24.73
C PHE A 65 -16.68 -0.16 24.22
N ASN A 66 -16.93 0.65 23.19
CA ASN A 66 -18.23 0.76 22.52
C ASN A 66 -18.31 -0.12 21.25
N THR A 67 -17.18 -0.51 20.69
CA THR A 67 -17.07 -1.28 19.45
C THR A 67 -16.48 -2.68 19.70
N ILE A 68 -16.99 -3.69 19.01
CA ILE A 68 -16.42 -5.04 18.95
C ILE A 68 -15.65 -5.19 17.63
N TRP A 69 -14.44 -5.78 17.68
CA TRP A 69 -13.76 -6.30 16.49
C TRP A 69 -14.01 -7.81 16.41
N GLN A 70 -14.84 -8.25 15.46
CA GLN A 70 -15.24 -9.65 15.29
C GLN A 70 -15.74 -9.97 13.86
N ARG A 71 -15.77 -11.26 13.50
CA ARG A 71 -16.36 -11.78 12.27
C ARG A 71 -17.86 -11.51 12.18
N ALA A 72 -18.33 -11.06 11.01
CA ALA A 72 -19.73 -10.88 10.67
C ALA A 72 -20.23 -12.05 9.80
N ASP A 73 -20.89 -13.05 10.40
CA ASP A 73 -21.57 -14.13 9.68
C ASP A 73 -22.88 -14.57 10.36
N ASN A 74 -23.61 -15.52 9.76
CA ASN A 74 -24.91 -16.00 10.28
C ASN A 74 -24.84 -16.64 11.68
N THR A 75 -23.66 -17.14 12.09
CA THR A 75 -23.38 -17.67 13.43
C THR A 75 -23.31 -16.53 14.45
N THR A 76 -22.71 -15.39 14.06
CA THR A 76 -22.41 -14.28 14.96
C THR A 76 -23.52 -13.22 15.02
N LYS A 77 -24.36 -13.11 13.96
CA LYS A 77 -25.41 -12.09 13.80
C LYS A 77 -26.31 -11.91 15.02
N ASN A 78 -26.81 -13.01 15.60
CA ASN A 78 -27.77 -12.97 16.71
C ASN A 78 -27.19 -12.41 18.03
N LEU A 79 -25.87 -12.47 18.17
CA LEU A 79 -25.12 -11.99 19.33
C LEU A 79 -24.61 -10.56 19.10
N LEU A 80 -24.02 -10.29 17.93
CA LEU A 80 -23.42 -8.98 17.62
C LEU A 80 -24.45 -7.86 17.42
N LYS A 81 -25.72 -8.17 17.11
CA LYS A 81 -26.83 -7.21 16.83
C LYS A 81 -27.02 -6.05 17.84
N ASN A 82 -26.52 -6.17 19.06
CA ASN A 82 -26.68 -5.19 20.14
C ASN A 82 -25.42 -4.30 20.34
N TYR A 83 -24.42 -4.44 19.47
CA TYR A 83 -23.10 -3.83 19.61
C TYR A 83 -22.62 -3.29 18.27
N ASP A 84 -21.92 -2.15 18.31
CA ASP A 84 -21.28 -1.61 17.13
C ASP A 84 -20.06 -2.48 16.73
N LEU A 85 -19.90 -2.71 15.42
CA LEU A 85 -19.06 -3.78 14.90
C LEU A 85 -18.04 -3.25 13.87
N LEU A 86 -16.77 -3.54 14.16
CA LEU A 86 -15.65 -3.50 13.24
C LEU A 86 -15.49 -4.93 12.67
N ALA A 87 -16.00 -5.13 11.45
CA ALA A 87 -16.22 -6.45 10.88
C ALA A 87 -14.94 -7.01 10.23
N VAL A 88 -14.49 -8.19 10.68
CA VAL A 88 -13.32 -8.91 10.12
C VAL A 88 -13.73 -10.25 9.50
N ASN A 89 -13.97 -10.25 8.20
CA ASN A 89 -14.26 -11.47 7.45
C ASN A 89 -13.03 -11.84 6.64
N ALA A 90 -12.20 -12.72 7.19
CA ALA A 90 -10.84 -12.98 6.71
C ALA A 90 -10.52 -14.46 6.46
N PHE A 91 -11.47 -15.38 6.65
CA PHE A 91 -11.26 -16.83 6.70
C PHE A 91 -11.40 -17.53 5.32
N SER A 92 -11.59 -16.79 4.22
CA SER A 92 -11.63 -17.33 2.87
C SER A 92 -11.41 -16.28 1.77
N LYS A 93 -11.04 -16.74 0.58
CA LYS A 93 -10.99 -15.88 -0.63
C LYS A 93 -12.36 -15.37 -1.12
N MET A 94 -13.46 -15.87 -0.55
CA MET A 94 -14.82 -15.42 -0.88
C MET A 94 -15.26 -14.23 -0.01
N GLU A 95 -14.49 -13.91 1.04
CA GLU A 95 -14.70 -12.71 1.86
C GLU A 95 -13.94 -11.55 1.19
N TYR A 96 -14.53 -11.07 0.09
CA TYR A 96 -13.83 -10.32 -0.95
C TYR A 96 -13.17 -9.02 -0.47
N ILE A 97 -13.73 -8.36 0.55
CA ILE A 97 -13.16 -7.13 1.12
C ILE A 97 -11.74 -7.42 1.61
N TYR A 98 -11.57 -8.33 2.56
CA TYR A 98 -10.26 -8.72 3.09
C TYR A 98 -9.36 -9.32 1.99
N HIS A 99 -9.91 -10.14 1.09
CA HIS A 99 -9.15 -10.75 0.00
C HIS A 99 -8.49 -9.71 -0.91
N TYR A 100 -9.24 -8.73 -1.43
CA TYR A 100 -8.67 -7.73 -2.33
C TYR A 100 -7.87 -6.63 -1.58
N THR A 101 -8.15 -6.33 -0.31
CA THR A 101 -7.32 -5.40 0.49
C THR A 101 -5.97 -5.99 0.92
N THR A 102 -5.82 -7.33 0.92
CA THR A 102 -4.55 -8.02 1.24
C THR A 102 -3.74 -8.41 -0.01
N GLY A 103 -4.10 -7.85 -1.17
CA GLY A 103 -3.30 -7.91 -2.40
C GLY A 103 -2.48 -6.64 -2.62
N TYR A 104 -1.81 -6.56 -3.77
CA TYR A 104 -0.85 -5.51 -4.10
C TYR A 104 -1.05 -5.01 -5.54
N TYR A 105 -1.09 -3.69 -5.71
CA TYR A 105 -1.15 -2.99 -6.99
C TYR A 105 -0.55 -1.58 -6.87
N SER A 106 0.32 -1.18 -7.80
CA SER A 106 0.67 0.22 -8.01
C SER A 106 0.81 0.56 -9.49
N LYS A 107 0.62 1.84 -9.79
CA LYS A 107 0.77 2.45 -11.13
C LYS A 107 1.72 3.64 -11.02
N TRP A 108 2.73 3.66 -11.87
CA TRP A 108 3.80 4.65 -11.89
C TRP A 108 3.76 5.38 -13.23
N GLU A 109 3.27 6.62 -13.21
CA GLU A 109 3.22 7.46 -14.43
C GLU A 109 4.64 7.94 -14.78
N ALA A 110 5.03 7.79 -16.03
CA ALA A 110 6.41 7.97 -16.49
C ALA A 110 6.84 9.44 -16.59
N GLU A 111 5.92 10.38 -16.80
CA GLU A 111 6.21 11.81 -16.83
C GLU A 111 6.65 12.38 -15.46
N LYS A 112 6.38 11.66 -14.37
CA LYS A 112 6.64 12.08 -12.98
C LYS A 112 8.11 11.94 -12.60
N ASN A 113 8.94 12.78 -13.21
CA ASN A 113 10.32 12.94 -12.83
C ASN A 113 10.46 13.43 -11.38
N VAL A 114 11.12 12.65 -10.52
CA VAL A 114 11.35 13.00 -9.10
C VAL A 114 12.81 13.31 -8.82
N GLU A 115 13.05 14.12 -7.77
CA GLU A 115 14.38 14.30 -7.18
C GLU A 115 14.95 12.94 -6.73
N SER A 116 16.28 12.77 -6.79
CA SER A 116 16.91 11.44 -6.79
C SER A 116 16.58 10.58 -5.57
N ASN A 117 16.42 11.19 -4.39
CA ASN A 117 16.12 10.55 -3.12
C ASN A 117 14.63 10.22 -2.89
N ARG A 118 13.72 10.67 -3.77
CA ARG A 118 12.28 10.39 -3.64
C ARG A 118 11.90 9.11 -4.37
N VAL A 119 10.85 8.43 -3.91
CA VAL A 119 10.24 7.30 -4.64
C VAL A 119 9.48 7.84 -5.87
N GLY A 120 9.68 7.22 -7.03
CA GLY A 120 9.14 7.67 -8.33
C GLY A 120 10.17 7.52 -9.46
N PHE A 121 9.82 7.85 -10.71
CA PHE A 121 10.73 7.66 -11.85
C PHE A 121 11.79 8.77 -11.97
N LYS A 122 13.00 8.36 -12.37
CA LYS A 122 14.16 9.20 -12.64
C LYS A 122 14.52 9.09 -14.12
N HIS A 123 14.92 10.22 -14.70
CA HIS A 123 15.26 10.32 -16.11
C HIS A 123 16.64 10.95 -16.28
N GLN A 124 17.52 10.29 -17.03
CA GLN A 124 18.83 10.84 -17.43
C GLN A 124 18.78 11.46 -18.83
N VAL A 125 17.88 10.98 -19.70
CA VAL A 125 17.66 11.45 -21.07
C VAL A 125 16.18 11.36 -21.45
N GLY A 126 15.85 11.88 -22.63
CA GLY A 126 14.47 12.00 -23.11
C GLY A 126 13.83 13.31 -22.65
N GLN A 127 12.53 13.43 -22.85
CA GLN A 127 11.74 14.59 -22.40
C GLN A 127 10.26 14.23 -22.22
N PRO A 128 9.48 15.02 -21.46
CA PRO A 128 8.01 14.94 -21.51
C PRO A 128 7.52 15.26 -22.92
N ALA A 129 6.54 14.51 -23.40
CA ALA A 129 5.86 14.75 -24.66
C ALA A 129 4.36 14.45 -24.52
N TYR A 130 3.56 14.98 -25.44
CA TYR A 130 2.19 14.55 -25.61
C TYR A 130 2.12 13.53 -26.76
N TRP A 131 1.49 12.39 -26.49
CA TRP A 131 1.04 11.47 -27.52
C TRP A 131 -0.34 11.92 -28.01
N GLN A 132 -0.48 12.13 -29.32
CA GLN A 132 -1.73 12.54 -29.98
C GLN A 132 -2.46 13.68 -29.25
N ASP A 133 -1.68 14.66 -28.76
CA ASP A 133 -2.11 15.84 -28.00
C ASP A 133 -3.03 15.55 -26.78
N THR A 134 -3.02 14.31 -26.26
CA THR A 134 -3.95 13.84 -25.22
C THR A 134 -3.27 13.20 -24.02
N VAL A 135 -2.24 12.38 -24.21
CA VAL A 135 -1.55 11.67 -23.10
C VAL A 135 -0.17 12.27 -22.88
N LEU A 136 0.06 12.86 -21.70
CA LEU A 136 1.38 13.31 -21.26
C LEU A 136 2.20 12.08 -20.84
N CYS A 137 3.40 11.93 -21.40
CA CYS A 137 4.22 10.71 -21.30
C CYS A 137 5.72 11.04 -21.43
N TRP A 138 6.60 10.13 -21.02
CA TRP A 138 8.05 10.30 -21.24
C TRP A 138 8.45 9.76 -22.61
N SER A 139 9.37 10.43 -23.32
CA SER A 139 9.66 10.11 -24.73
C SER A 139 11.13 10.22 -25.12
N THR A 140 11.55 9.40 -26.10
CA THR A 140 12.85 9.50 -26.78
C THR A 140 12.91 10.61 -27.84
N ARG A 141 11.86 11.43 -27.96
CA ARG A 141 11.78 12.52 -28.95
C ARG A 141 13.04 13.38 -28.94
N GLY A 142 13.75 13.44 -30.06
CA GLY A 142 14.98 14.24 -30.23
C GLY A 142 16.28 13.56 -29.81
N LEU A 143 16.24 12.38 -29.19
CA LEU A 143 17.41 11.51 -29.04
C LEU A 143 17.84 10.98 -30.42
N ARG A 144 19.13 10.64 -30.54
CA ARG A 144 19.79 10.19 -31.80
C ARG A 144 20.87 9.14 -31.56
N ALA A 145 20.86 8.51 -30.39
CA ALA A 145 21.84 7.54 -29.94
C ALA A 145 21.20 6.65 -28.88
N PRO A 146 21.64 5.38 -28.72
CA PRO A 146 21.23 4.51 -27.64
C PRO A 146 21.48 5.14 -26.26
N THR A 147 20.70 4.78 -25.26
CA THR A 147 20.96 5.20 -23.88
C THR A 147 20.40 4.19 -22.88
N CYS A 148 21.27 3.72 -21.98
CA CYS A 148 20.88 2.94 -20.81
C CYS A 148 20.00 3.79 -19.88
N SER A 149 18.89 3.24 -19.38
CA SER A 149 17.99 3.92 -18.43
C SER A 149 17.48 5.29 -18.91
N LEU A 150 16.79 5.30 -20.04
CA LEU A 150 15.87 6.38 -20.45
C LEU A 150 14.91 6.77 -19.30
N MET A 151 14.45 5.76 -18.58
CA MET A 151 13.66 5.84 -17.35
C MET A 151 14.11 4.71 -16.40
N TYR A 152 14.20 5.01 -15.10
CA TYR A 152 14.48 4.01 -14.04
C TYR A 152 13.92 4.46 -12.68
N GLY A 153 13.72 3.52 -11.76
CA GLY A 153 13.00 3.72 -10.50
C GLY A 153 11.78 2.77 -10.42
N PRO A 154 10.99 2.75 -9.33
CA PRO A 154 10.89 3.82 -8.34
C PRO A 154 11.98 3.83 -7.26
N HIS A 155 12.70 2.71 -7.05
CA HIS A 155 13.47 2.39 -5.85
C HIS A 155 12.56 2.29 -4.62
N TYR A 156 11.88 1.13 -4.47
CA TYR A 156 11.02 0.88 -3.33
C TYR A 156 10.95 -0.61 -2.98
N ARG A 157 10.77 -0.90 -1.69
CA ARG A 157 10.58 -2.27 -1.18
C ARG A 157 9.19 -2.79 -1.53
N GLN A 158 9.12 -4.04 -1.96
CA GLN A 158 7.88 -4.80 -2.10
C GLN A 158 7.72 -5.84 -0.99
N GLU A 159 6.49 -6.35 -0.81
CA GLU A 159 6.22 -7.41 0.17
C GLU A 159 6.62 -8.77 -0.39
N THR A 160 7.31 -9.58 0.41
CA THR A 160 7.79 -10.89 -0.05
C THR A 160 6.72 -11.96 0.03
N ARG A 161 5.67 -11.76 0.85
CA ARG A 161 4.62 -12.73 1.20
C ARG A 161 3.25 -12.06 1.44
N TYR A 162 2.15 -12.77 1.15
CA TYR A 162 0.79 -12.26 1.42
C TYR A 162 0.43 -12.31 2.92
N LYS A 163 -0.12 -11.20 3.45
CA LYS A 163 -0.66 -11.10 4.83
C LYS A 163 -2.08 -11.68 4.95
N ARG A 164 -2.22 -13.00 4.76
CA ARG A 164 -3.50 -13.74 4.73
C ARG A 164 -3.63 -14.84 5.78
N TRP A 165 -3.16 -14.54 6.99
CA TRP A 165 -2.98 -15.47 8.11
C TRP A 165 -4.23 -16.24 8.56
N HIS A 166 -5.43 -15.77 8.22
CA HIS A 166 -6.69 -16.40 8.61
C HIS A 166 -7.13 -17.56 7.68
N TYR A 167 -6.51 -17.74 6.50
CA TYR A 167 -6.90 -18.81 5.57
C TYR A 167 -5.79 -19.36 4.65
N ASP A 168 -4.66 -18.66 4.50
CA ASP A 168 -3.47 -19.17 3.78
C ASP A 168 -2.43 -19.72 4.78
N GLN A 169 -2.91 -20.43 5.82
CA GLN A 169 -2.13 -20.84 7.00
C GLN A 169 -1.03 -21.87 6.73
N ALA A 170 -1.09 -22.59 5.61
CA ALA A 170 -0.21 -23.73 5.37
C ALA A 170 1.23 -23.33 4.99
N ASN A 171 1.40 -22.18 4.32
CA ASN A 171 2.66 -21.53 4.00
C ASN A 171 2.32 -20.09 3.61
N GLN A 172 2.98 -19.07 4.18
CA GLN A 172 2.80 -17.70 3.72
C GLN A 172 3.27 -17.57 2.25
N LYS A 173 2.33 -17.62 1.31
CA LYS A 173 2.59 -17.68 -0.13
C LYS A 173 3.42 -16.46 -0.55
N ASN A 174 4.54 -16.71 -1.22
CA ASN A 174 5.35 -15.63 -1.80
C ASN A 174 4.49 -14.80 -2.76
N VAL A 175 4.62 -13.48 -2.70
CA VAL A 175 4.04 -12.62 -3.74
C VAL A 175 4.81 -12.87 -5.04
N MET A 176 4.07 -13.04 -6.13
CA MET A 176 4.63 -12.97 -7.48
C MET A 176 3.99 -11.76 -8.15
N TYR A 177 4.84 -10.86 -8.61
CA TYR A 177 4.47 -9.56 -9.16
C TYR A 177 4.53 -9.63 -10.68
N ILE A 178 3.45 -9.19 -11.33
CA ILE A 178 3.31 -9.12 -12.78
C ILE A 178 3.44 -7.64 -13.18
N PRO A 179 4.58 -7.21 -13.76
CA PRO A 179 4.77 -5.85 -14.24
C PRO A 179 4.36 -5.71 -15.72
N ARG A 180 3.80 -4.55 -16.07
CA ARG A 180 3.44 -4.21 -17.45
C ARG A 180 3.79 -2.76 -17.76
N PHE A 181 4.18 -2.50 -19.00
CA PHE A 181 4.62 -1.18 -19.44
C PHE A 181 3.64 -0.68 -20.52
N ASN A 182 2.94 0.43 -20.28
CA ASN A 182 2.09 1.06 -21.29
C ASN A 182 2.95 1.94 -22.19
N MET A 183 3.22 1.45 -23.41
CA MET A 183 4.20 2.06 -24.33
C MET A 183 3.64 2.21 -25.74
N ALA A 184 4.05 3.25 -26.45
CA ALA A 184 3.67 3.52 -27.83
C ALA A 184 4.90 3.82 -28.69
N LEU A 185 4.88 3.36 -29.93
CA LEU A 185 5.93 3.63 -30.91
C LEU A 185 5.35 4.41 -32.10
N SER A 186 5.93 5.59 -32.36
CA SER A 186 5.77 6.29 -33.64
C SER A 186 6.98 5.99 -34.49
N ASN A 187 6.83 5.15 -35.51
CA ASN A 187 7.86 4.93 -36.52
C ASN A 187 7.47 5.54 -37.88
N THR A 188 8.46 5.75 -38.73
CA THR A 188 8.24 5.92 -40.17
C THR A 188 8.12 4.55 -40.84
N TYR A 189 7.26 4.41 -41.85
CA TYR A 189 6.98 3.17 -42.61
C TYR A 189 8.19 2.51 -43.33
N SER A 190 9.41 2.94 -43.06
CA SER A 190 10.68 2.41 -43.59
C SER A 190 11.45 1.53 -42.59
N VAL A 191 10.98 1.40 -41.35
CA VAL A 191 11.62 0.54 -40.32
C VAL A 191 11.03 -0.86 -40.37
N ALA A 192 11.85 -1.90 -40.27
CA ALA A 192 11.39 -3.28 -40.34
C ALA A 192 10.91 -3.81 -38.97
N ASP A 193 9.79 -4.55 -38.99
CA ASP A 193 9.17 -5.26 -37.86
C ASP A 193 10.15 -6.00 -36.92
N SER A 194 11.23 -6.54 -37.47
CA SER A 194 12.24 -7.34 -36.77
C SER A 194 13.33 -6.53 -36.06
N GLU A 195 13.40 -5.21 -36.28
CA GLU A 195 14.41 -4.34 -35.66
C GLU A 195 14.15 -4.11 -34.17
N ASP A 196 15.22 -4.05 -33.38
CA ASP A 196 15.16 -3.74 -31.96
C ASP A 196 14.92 -2.23 -31.71
N VAL A 197 14.24 -1.92 -30.60
CA VAL A 197 13.76 -0.58 -30.26
C VAL A 197 14.24 -0.17 -28.87
N CYS A 198 13.99 -1.01 -27.86
CA CYS A 198 14.33 -0.75 -26.47
C CYS A 198 14.42 -2.05 -25.66
N ILE A 199 15.06 -2.02 -24.49
CA ILE A 199 15.00 -3.14 -23.52
C ILE A 199 14.18 -2.70 -22.32
N ILE A 200 13.09 -3.42 -22.01
CA ILE A 200 12.40 -3.28 -20.73
C ILE A 200 13.00 -4.25 -19.71
N LYS A 201 13.20 -3.79 -18.48
CA LYS A 201 13.82 -4.57 -17.40
C LYS A 201 13.08 -4.38 -16.08
N VAL A 202 13.02 -5.45 -15.30
CA VAL A 202 12.83 -5.38 -13.84
C VAL A 202 14.19 -5.64 -13.22
N VAL A 203 14.74 -4.65 -12.52
CA VAL A 203 16.00 -4.78 -11.77
C VAL A 203 15.70 -4.58 -10.30
N TYR A 204 16.45 -5.28 -9.47
CA TYR A 204 16.33 -5.26 -8.03
C TYR A 204 17.68 -4.88 -7.43
N ARG A 205 17.69 -3.79 -6.66
CA ARG A 205 18.88 -3.21 -6.06
C ARG A 205 18.86 -3.42 -4.56
N TYR A 206 19.93 -4.00 -4.00
CA TYR A 206 20.05 -4.20 -2.57
C TYR A 206 21.47 -3.90 -2.09
N VAL A 207 21.62 -3.53 -0.82
CA VAL A 207 22.92 -3.54 -0.16
C VAL A 207 23.16 -4.96 0.36
N LYS A 208 24.22 -5.60 -0.13
CA LYS A 208 24.78 -6.79 0.49
C LYS A 208 25.82 -6.37 1.52
N GLU A 209 25.70 -6.88 2.74
CA GLU A 209 26.71 -6.69 3.75
C GLU A 209 27.41 -8.02 4.05
N ASN A 210 28.75 -8.05 3.98
CA ASN A 210 29.54 -9.26 4.27
C ASN A 210 30.19 -9.19 5.67
N SER A 211 30.23 -8.00 6.27
CA SER A 211 30.70 -7.70 7.62
C SER A 211 30.18 -6.30 8.03
N PRO A 212 30.34 -5.86 9.29
CA PRO A 212 29.95 -4.52 9.73
C PRO A 212 30.61 -3.35 8.96
N THR A 213 31.68 -3.62 8.20
CA THR A 213 32.44 -2.63 7.42
C THR A 213 32.45 -2.89 5.92
N SER A 214 31.79 -3.96 5.45
CA SER A 214 31.73 -4.35 4.03
C SER A 214 30.30 -4.25 3.54
N ARG A 215 29.95 -3.10 2.92
CA ARG A 215 28.67 -2.85 2.23
C ARG A 215 28.91 -2.78 0.72
N GLU A 216 28.05 -3.42 -0.07
CA GLU A 216 28.12 -3.48 -1.53
C GLU A 216 26.72 -3.29 -2.12
N HIS A 217 26.50 -2.28 -2.97
CA HIS A 217 25.25 -2.15 -3.72
C HIS A 217 25.29 -3.10 -4.93
N ILE A 218 24.35 -4.04 -5.00
CA ILE A 218 24.23 -5.02 -6.08
C ILE A 218 22.94 -4.79 -6.85
N ASP A 219 23.04 -4.66 -8.18
CA ASP A 219 21.91 -4.72 -9.10
C ASP A 219 21.75 -6.15 -9.64
N THR A 220 20.56 -6.72 -9.50
CA THR A 220 20.19 -8.02 -10.06
C THR A 220 18.99 -7.86 -10.99
N VAL A 221 19.12 -8.28 -12.25
CA VAL A 221 18.00 -8.30 -13.20
C VAL A 221 17.10 -9.49 -12.88
N PHE A 222 15.82 -9.26 -12.56
CA PHE A 222 14.83 -10.34 -12.45
C PHE A 222 14.32 -10.77 -13.81
N MET A 223 13.97 -9.79 -14.65
CA MET A 223 13.31 -9.99 -15.95
C MET A 223 13.85 -8.95 -16.93
N GLN A 224 14.06 -9.35 -18.18
CA GLN A 224 14.40 -8.45 -19.28
C GLN A 224 13.72 -8.93 -20.57
N ARG A 225 13.28 -7.99 -21.41
CA ARG A 225 12.79 -8.25 -22.77
C ARG A 225 13.28 -7.14 -23.68
N THR A 226 14.01 -7.50 -24.73
CA THR A 226 14.24 -6.60 -25.87
C THR A 226 12.95 -6.52 -26.68
N LEU A 227 12.44 -5.31 -26.87
CA LEU A 227 11.27 -5.03 -27.69
C LEU A 227 11.68 -4.69 -29.11
N LYS A 228 10.97 -5.28 -30.06
CA LYS A 228 11.08 -5.04 -31.50
C LYS A 228 9.97 -4.12 -31.99
N VAL A 229 10.08 -3.62 -33.23
CA VAL A 229 9.02 -2.81 -33.86
C VAL A 229 7.67 -3.54 -33.85
N VAL A 230 7.68 -4.86 -34.11
CA VAL A 230 6.47 -5.72 -34.09
C VAL A 230 5.83 -5.91 -32.71
N ASP A 231 6.52 -5.57 -31.61
CA ASP A 231 5.97 -5.71 -30.25
C ASP A 231 5.00 -4.56 -29.88
N PHE A 232 4.87 -3.53 -30.73
CA PHE A 232 3.97 -2.40 -30.54
C PHE A 232 2.76 -2.52 -31.48
N ASP A 233 1.60 -2.93 -30.94
CA ASP A 233 0.36 -3.10 -31.71
C ASP A 233 -0.04 -1.80 -32.43
N GLU A 234 -0.40 -1.92 -33.72
CA GLU A 234 -0.89 -0.85 -34.60
C GLU A 234 -0.22 0.53 -34.41
N ASN A 235 0.94 0.74 -35.06
CA ASN A 235 1.61 2.03 -35.30
C ASN A 235 0.72 3.26 -35.06
N GLY A 236 0.82 3.86 -33.86
CA GLY A 236 -0.08 4.93 -33.46
C GLY A 236 -0.99 4.63 -32.25
N LYS A 237 -0.79 3.52 -31.53
CA LYS A 237 -1.50 3.25 -30.25
C LYS A 237 -0.55 3.00 -29.08
N PHE A 238 -1.07 3.19 -27.86
CA PHE A 238 -0.47 2.66 -26.64
C PHE A 238 -0.82 1.18 -26.49
N THR A 239 0.20 0.38 -26.20
CA THR A 239 0.16 -1.08 -26.11
C THR A 239 0.65 -1.50 -24.73
N MET A 240 -0.04 -2.48 -24.13
CA MET A 240 0.28 -2.98 -22.78
C MET A 240 1.32 -4.09 -22.84
N ILE A 241 2.60 -3.71 -22.83
CA ILE A 241 3.71 -4.63 -22.99
C ILE A 241 3.89 -5.47 -21.72
N LYS A 242 3.82 -6.80 -21.87
CA LYS A 242 4.14 -7.80 -20.83
C LYS A 242 5.49 -8.47 -21.09
N PHE A 243 5.99 -9.23 -20.12
CA PHE A 243 7.09 -10.18 -20.32
C PHE A 243 6.52 -11.57 -20.64
N ASN A 244 7.19 -12.32 -21.52
CA ASN A 244 6.63 -13.55 -22.11
C ASN A 244 7.52 -14.80 -21.93
N ASP A 245 8.75 -14.64 -21.43
CA ASP A 245 9.76 -15.71 -21.32
C ASP A 245 10.72 -15.40 -20.15
N PRO A 246 10.95 -16.32 -19.19
CA PRO A 246 10.27 -17.60 -19.01
C PRO A 246 8.81 -17.43 -18.51
N HIS A 247 8.53 -16.34 -17.79
CA HIS A 247 7.25 -16.05 -17.16
C HIS A 247 6.95 -14.54 -17.24
N ASP A 248 5.69 -14.15 -17.01
CA ASP A 248 5.24 -12.76 -16.92
C ASP A 248 5.40 -12.16 -15.51
N TRP A 249 5.95 -12.91 -14.56
CA TRP A 249 6.10 -12.50 -13.15
C TRP A 249 7.52 -12.69 -12.61
N TYR A 250 7.87 -11.87 -11.61
CA TYR A 250 9.02 -12.07 -10.73
C TYR A 250 8.58 -12.30 -9.28
N LYS A 251 9.49 -12.79 -8.45
CA LYS A 251 9.32 -12.89 -6.99
C LYS A 251 10.66 -12.68 -6.31
N TYR A 252 10.63 -12.23 -5.06
CA TYR A 252 11.85 -12.04 -4.27
C TYR A 252 12.62 -13.37 -4.04
N PRO A 253 13.97 -13.35 -4.11
CA PRO A 253 14.80 -14.50 -3.78
C PRO A 253 14.70 -14.92 -2.30
N PRO A 254 14.92 -16.20 -1.95
CA PRO A 254 14.73 -16.70 -0.58
C PRO A 254 15.51 -15.96 0.51
N GLN A 255 16.70 -15.41 0.22
CA GLN A 255 17.52 -14.71 1.22
C GLN A 255 16.95 -13.36 1.70
N PHE A 256 15.91 -12.84 1.05
CA PHE A 256 15.16 -11.67 1.49
C PHE A 256 13.85 -12.04 2.21
N ILE A 257 13.53 -13.34 2.23
CA ILE A 257 12.37 -13.86 2.93
C ILE A 257 12.83 -14.21 4.34
N LEU A 258 12.72 -13.23 5.24
CA LEU A 258 13.03 -13.43 6.66
C LEU A 258 12.33 -14.69 7.18
N PRO A 259 13.09 -15.66 7.75
CA PRO A 259 12.48 -16.76 8.48
C PRO A 259 11.65 -16.20 9.62
N GLU A 260 10.38 -16.61 9.74
CA GLU A 260 9.52 -16.13 10.81
C GLU A 260 10.03 -16.65 12.16
N LYS A 261 10.73 -15.80 12.92
CA LYS A 261 10.99 -16.04 14.34
C LYS A 261 9.71 -15.72 15.13
N ILE A 262 8.67 -16.54 14.93
CA ILE A 262 7.27 -16.34 15.37
C ILE A 262 7.15 -15.93 16.85
N ASP A 263 8.04 -16.44 17.72
CA ASP A 263 8.03 -16.18 19.18
C ASP A 263 9.04 -15.11 19.66
N ASN A 264 9.87 -14.50 18.80
CA ASN A 264 10.95 -13.61 19.26
C ASN A 264 10.73 -12.15 18.88
N MET A 265 10.66 -11.28 19.90
CA MET A 265 10.81 -9.81 19.81
C MET A 265 12.26 -9.37 19.45
N VAL A 266 12.96 -10.17 18.64
CA VAL A 266 14.34 -9.95 18.23
C VAL A 266 14.30 -9.72 16.73
N GLY A 267 14.79 -8.57 16.28
CA GLY A 267 14.96 -8.28 14.85
C GLY A 267 15.91 -9.29 14.15
N PRO A 268 16.25 -9.08 12.87
CA PRO A 268 17.32 -9.85 12.25
C PRO A 268 18.56 -9.78 13.15
N GLN A 269 19.08 -10.94 13.58
CA GLN A 269 20.10 -10.96 14.62
C GLN A 269 21.33 -10.21 14.12
N PRO A 270 21.88 -9.22 14.87
CA PRO A 270 22.87 -8.28 14.31
C PRO A 270 24.11 -8.93 13.69
N ASP A 271 24.41 -10.15 14.13
CA ASP A 271 25.66 -10.89 13.90
C ASP A 271 25.61 -11.85 12.70
N GLU A 272 24.43 -12.13 12.11
CA GLU A 272 24.30 -13.08 11.00
C GLU A 272 24.62 -12.42 9.64
N TYR A 273 25.84 -12.63 9.15
CA TYR A 273 26.30 -12.20 7.83
C TYR A 273 26.33 -13.38 6.82
N PRO A 274 26.05 -13.14 5.51
CA PRO A 274 25.79 -11.84 4.90
C PRO A 274 24.35 -11.35 5.08
N ARG A 275 24.19 -10.05 5.34
CA ARG A 275 22.88 -9.39 5.38
C ARG A 275 22.52 -8.88 3.98
N TYR A 276 21.23 -8.83 3.67
CA TYR A 276 20.70 -8.34 2.41
C TYR A 276 19.60 -7.31 2.68
N ILE A 277 19.82 -6.06 2.26
CA ILE A 277 19.07 -4.88 2.70
C ILE A 277 18.42 -4.20 1.50
N ASP A 278 17.10 -3.99 1.55
CA ASP A 278 16.32 -3.38 0.46
C ASP A 278 15.31 -2.31 0.90
N TRP A 279 15.48 -1.81 2.14
CA TRP A 279 14.68 -0.74 2.74
C TRP A 279 15.45 0.59 2.88
N GLU A 280 16.64 0.69 2.31
CA GLU A 280 17.47 1.90 2.30
C GLU A 280 17.23 2.75 1.03
N GLU A 281 17.67 4.02 1.05
CA GLU A 281 17.59 4.87 -0.14
C GLU A 281 18.23 4.21 -1.38
N TYR A 282 17.60 4.41 -2.53
CA TYR A 282 17.99 3.80 -3.82
C TYR A 282 17.95 2.27 -3.88
N THR A 283 17.49 1.55 -2.84
CA THR A 283 17.31 0.09 -2.88
C THR A 283 15.87 -0.31 -3.22
N GLY A 284 15.60 -1.61 -3.28
CA GLY A 284 14.32 -2.16 -3.70
C GLY A 284 14.20 -2.32 -5.22
N ILE A 285 12.97 -2.26 -5.71
CA ILE A 285 12.58 -2.53 -7.10
C ILE A 285 12.71 -1.29 -7.99
N GLN A 286 13.19 -1.52 -9.20
CA GLN A 286 13.20 -0.56 -10.30
C GLN A 286 12.74 -1.21 -11.62
N PHE A 287 11.83 -0.53 -12.31
CA PHE A 287 11.44 -0.77 -13.68
C PHE A 287 12.26 0.16 -14.58
N CYS A 288 12.97 -0.40 -15.55
CA CYS A 288 13.90 0.37 -16.38
C CYS A 288 13.60 0.18 -17.86
N VAL A 289 13.83 1.22 -18.65
CA VAL A 289 13.80 1.16 -20.12
C VAL A 289 15.12 1.67 -20.67
N ASP A 290 15.82 0.84 -21.46
CA ASP A 290 16.98 1.26 -22.26
C ASP A 290 16.53 1.57 -23.69
N TRP A 291 17.00 2.66 -24.28
CA TRP A 291 16.79 2.96 -25.70
C TRP A 291 17.92 2.39 -26.56
N LEU A 292 17.60 1.74 -27.69
CA LEU A 292 18.58 1.00 -28.50
C LEU A 292 18.93 1.61 -29.87
N ARG A 293 18.24 2.64 -30.36
CA ARG A 293 18.43 3.13 -31.75
C ARG A 293 19.43 4.27 -31.88
N GLU A 294 20.24 4.19 -32.94
CA GLU A 294 21.19 5.23 -33.40
C GLU A 294 20.57 6.22 -34.43
N ASP A 295 19.26 6.13 -34.67
CA ASP A 295 18.54 6.93 -35.66
C ASP A 295 17.34 7.69 -35.08
N THR A 296 16.66 8.44 -35.95
CA THR A 296 15.41 9.16 -35.65
C THR A 296 14.21 8.57 -36.41
N LEU A 297 14.26 7.31 -36.84
CA LEU A 297 13.18 6.66 -37.59
C LEU A 297 12.04 6.19 -36.68
N CYS A 298 12.34 6.00 -35.39
CA CYS A 298 11.36 5.72 -34.34
C CYS A 298 11.44 6.76 -33.22
N THR A 299 10.29 7.10 -32.65
CA THR A 299 10.18 7.79 -31.35
C THR A 299 9.31 6.92 -30.43
N LEU A 300 9.88 6.57 -29.28
CA LEU A 300 9.20 5.81 -28.23
C LEU A 300 8.54 6.77 -27.25
N TYR A 301 7.40 6.35 -26.71
CA TYR A 301 6.62 7.04 -25.69
C TYR A 301 6.24 6.02 -24.61
N ILE A 302 6.39 6.40 -23.34
CA ILE A 302 6.09 5.59 -22.16
C ILE A 302 5.09 6.39 -21.34
N ASP A 303 3.88 5.85 -21.14
CA ASP A 303 2.82 6.47 -20.35
C ASP A 303 2.96 6.06 -18.87
N TYR A 304 3.01 4.75 -18.59
CA TYR A 304 3.24 4.25 -17.24
C TYR A 304 3.84 2.85 -17.21
N VAL A 305 4.28 2.45 -16.00
CA VAL A 305 4.46 1.04 -15.62
C VAL A 305 3.48 0.73 -14.50
N ASP A 306 2.75 -0.37 -14.62
CA ASP A 306 1.98 -0.91 -13.50
C ASP A 306 2.49 -2.28 -13.06
N VAL A 307 2.21 -2.63 -11.82
CA VAL A 307 2.62 -3.89 -11.21
C VAL A 307 1.58 -4.36 -10.22
N TYR A 308 1.24 -5.65 -10.26
CA TYR A 308 0.17 -6.24 -9.45
C TYR A 308 0.45 -7.69 -9.04
N ASP A 309 -0.31 -8.17 -8.07
CA ASP A 309 -0.16 -9.50 -7.50
C ASP A 309 -0.93 -10.62 -8.25
N ASN A 310 -0.33 -11.81 -8.30
CA ASN A 310 -0.89 -13.00 -8.97
C ASN A 310 -1.93 -13.79 -8.15
N ASN A 311 -2.52 -13.21 -7.11
CA ASN A 311 -3.39 -13.89 -6.14
C ASN A 311 -4.54 -12.99 -5.63
N GLY A 312 -4.90 -11.96 -6.39
CA GLY A 312 -5.86 -10.93 -6.00
C GLY A 312 -6.00 -9.90 -7.11
N TRP A 313 -5.00 -9.03 -7.28
CA TRP A 313 -5.12 -7.90 -8.20
C TRP A 313 -5.09 -8.24 -9.69
N HIS A 314 -4.48 -9.36 -10.10
CA HIS A 314 -4.64 -9.85 -11.47
C HIS A 314 -6.12 -10.04 -11.87
N GLU A 315 -7.01 -10.50 -10.96
CA GLU A 315 -8.44 -10.63 -11.27
C GLU A 315 -9.10 -9.28 -11.57
N PHE A 316 -8.69 -8.21 -10.88
CA PHE A 316 -9.20 -6.85 -11.11
C PHE A 316 -8.60 -6.25 -12.39
N ILE A 317 -7.34 -6.55 -12.68
CA ILE A 317 -6.62 -6.04 -13.85
C ILE A 317 -7.09 -6.72 -15.15
N ASP A 318 -7.42 -8.02 -15.10
CA ASP A 318 -7.97 -8.75 -16.26
C ASP A 318 -9.50 -8.57 -16.40
N ASN A 319 -10.24 -8.33 -15.30
CA ASN A 319 -11.69 -8.08 -15.34
C ASN A 319 -12.19 -7.20 -14.16
N PRO A 320 -12.06 -5.86 -14.26
CA PRO A 320 -12.40 -4.96 -13.17
C PRO A 320 -13.89 -4.96 -12.83
N ASP A 321 -14.77 -5.11 -13.83
CA ASP A 321 -16.23 -5.16 -13.62
C ASP A 321 -16.64 -6.40 -12.81
N SER A 322 -16.03 -7.55 -13.05
CA SER A 322 -16.25 -8.78 -12.28
C SER A 322 -15.85 -8.62 -10.81
N VAL A 323 -14.68 -8.02 -10.54
CA VAL A 323 -14.22 -7.78 -9.17
C VAL A 323 -15.04 -6.68 -8.48
N ALA A 324 -15.41 -5.61 -9.20
CA ALA A 324 -16.31 -4.59 -8.70
C ALA A 324 -17.69 -5.17 -8.36
N TYR A 325 -18.23 -6.08 -9.19
CA TYR A 325 -19.48 -6.79 -8.91
C TYR A 325 -19.36 -7.69 -7.68
N LYS A 326 -18.31 -8.54 -7.59
CA LYS A 326 -18.01 -9.38 -6.41
C LYS A 326 -18.03 -8.56 -5.11
N LEU A 327 -17.25 -7.48 -5.04
CA LEU A 327 -17.12 -6.63 -3.87
C LEU A 327 -18.44 -5.95 -3.50
N LYS A 328 -19.16 -5.39 -4.48
CA LYS A 328 -20.44 -4.72 -4.26
C LYS A 328 -21.53 -5.68 -3.78
N THR A 329 -21.68 -6.83 -4.45
CA THR A 329 -22.66 -7.86 -4.05
C THR A 329 -22.35 -8.44 -2.66
N TYR A 330 -21.08 -8.64 -2.33
CA TYR A 330 -20.67 -9.08 -1.00
C TYR A 330 -21.04 -8.05 0.08
N ALA A 331 -20.67 -6.78 -0.12
CA ALA A 331 -21.00 -5.71 0.82
C ALA A 331 -22.52 -5.51 0.97
N GLN A 332 -23.29 -5.61 -0.12
CA GLN A 332 -24.75 -5.58 -0.11
C GLN A 332 -25.38 -6.76 0.65
N GLY A 333 -24.70 -7.91 0.75
CA GLY A 333 -25.11 -9.03 1.60
C GLY A 333 -25.15 -8.72 3.10
N PHE A 334 -24.58 -7.58 3.51
CA PHE A 334 -24.59 -7.08 4.89
C PHE A 334 -25.49 -5.85 5.10
N SER A 335 -26.37 -5.51 4.15
CA SER A 335 -27.30 -4.37 4.28
C SER A 335 -28.17 -4.41 5.55
N ASP A 336 -28.61 -5.59 5.96
CA ASP A 336 -29.35 -5.85 7.21
C ASP A 336 -28.52 -5.70 8.50
N TRP A 337 -27.21 -5.48 8.42
CA TRP A 337 -26.31 -5.35 9.57
C TRP A 337 -26.03 -3.88 9.88
N HIS A 338 -27.06 -3.14 10.27
CA HIS A 338 -26.99 -1.70 10.60
C HIS A 338 -26.03 -1.35 11.75
N ASN A 339 -25.50 -2.35 12.45
CA ASN A 339 -24.53 -2.23 13.53
C ASN A 339 -23.05 -2.35 13.05
N ILE A 340 -22.78 -2.75 11.80
CA ILE A 340 -21.42 -2.63 11.24
C ILE A 340 -21.14 -1.13 11.03
N LYS A 341 -20.09 -0.65 11.70
CA LYS A 341 -19.59 0.74 11.56
C LYS A 341 -18.39 0.83 10.63
N TYR A 342 -17.58 -0.23 10.60
CA TYR A 342 -16.35 -0.29 9.82
C TYR A 342 -16.11 -1.71 9.30
N TRP A 343 -15.55 -1.83 8.11
CA TRP A 343 -14.91 -3.06 7.65
C TRP A 343 -13.41 -3.00 7.95
N LEU A 344 -12.83 -4.08 8.48
CA LEU A 344 -11.37 -4.19 8.54
C LEU A 344 -10.83 -4.73 7.22
N GLY A 345 -9.88 -4.00 6.63
CA GLY A 345 -9.10 -4.46 5.48
C GLY A 345 -7.91 -5.33 5.92
N THR A 346 -6.74 -5.02 5.36
CA THR A 346 -5.46 -5.55 5.87
C THR A 346 -5.05 -4.84 7.17
N ASN A 347 -4.17 -5.49 7.94
CA ASN A 347 -3.26 -4.80 8.86
C ASN A 347 -2.35 -3.84 8.08
N GLU A 348 -1.65 -2.95 8.80
CA GLU A 348 -0.88 -1.83 8.27
C GLU A 348 -0.14 -2.09 6.92
N PRO A 349 -0.22 -1.15 5.95
CA PRO A 349 0.44 -1.32 4.66
C PRO A 349 1.93 -0.92 4.73
N TYR A 350 2.82 -1.91 4.78
CA TYR A 350 4.28 -1.70 4.91
C TYR A 350 4.97 -1.27 3.60
N THR A 351 4.27 -1.38 2.47
CA THR A 351 4.78 -1.05 1.13
C THR A 351 3.71 -0.32 0.32
N ILE A 352 4.15 0.52 -0.64
CA ILE A 352 3.24 1.44 -1.35
C ILE A 352 2.17 0.71 -2.17
N ASP A 353 2.48 -0.48 -2.69
CA ASP A 353 1.57 -1.30 -3.51
C ASP A 353 0.33 -1.79 -2.74
N ALA A 354 0.33 -1.74 -1.40
CA ALA A 354 -0.85 -2.14 -0.62
C ALA A 354 -1.87 -0.99 -0.45
N TYR A 355 -1.49 0.29 -0.67
CA TYR A 355 -2.39 1.43 -0.46
C TYR A 355 -3.47 1.57 -1.55
N THR A 356 -3.09 1.40 -2.83
CA THR A 356 -4.05 1.52 -3.96
C THR A 356 -5.18 0.47 -3.88
N PRO A 357 -4.90 -0.82 -3.55
CA PRO A 357 -5.93 -1.81 -3.23
C PRO A 357 -6.97 -1.36 -2.20
N ILE A 358 -6.51 -0.85 -1.06
CA ILE A 358 -7.35 -0.44 0.07
C ILE A 358 -8.28 0.70 -0.35
N HIS A 359 -7.74 1.69 -1.06
CA HIS A 359 -8.51 2.83 -1.56
C HIS A 359 -9.60 2.43 -2.58
N ILE A 360 -9.27 1.53 -3.53
CA ILE A 360 -10.24 1.06 -4.53
C ILE A 360 -11.34 0.21 -3.86
N VAL A 361 -11.00 -0.63 -2.89
CA VAL A 361 -12.02 -1.43 -2.15
C VAL A 361 -12.96 -0.53 -1.35
N ASP A 362 -12.45 0.47 -0.61
CA ASP A 362 -13.31 1.44 0.11
C ASP A 362 -14.30 2.15 -0.83
N SER A 363 -13.79 2.66 -1.96
CA SER A 363 -14.59 3.32 -2.98
C SER A 363 -15.69 2.40 -3.54
N LEU A 364 -15.36 1.13 -3.83
CA LEU A 364 -16.30 0.15 -4.36
C LEU A 364 -17.40 -0.22 -3.36
N ILE A 365 -17.08 -0.49 -2.09
CA ILE A 365 -18.10 -0.86 -1.09
C ILE A 365 -18.98 0.34 -0.70
N ARG A 366 -18.40 1.54 -0.58
CA ARG A 366 -19.16 2.76 -0.27
C ARG A 366 -20.07 3.20 -1.42
N SER A 367 -19.72 2.85 -2.67
CA SER A 367 -20.61 3.09 -3.83
C SER A 367 -21.94 2.32 -3.78
N VAL A 368 -22.09 1.35 -2.86
CA VAL A 368 -23.35 0.64 -2.58
C VAL A 368 -23.87 0.89 -1.16
N GLY A 369 -23.41 1.96 -0.50
CA GLY A 369 -23.88 2.39 0.82
C GLY A 369 -23.36 1.55 1.99
N ALA A 370 -22.34 0.71 1.77
CA ALA A 370 -21.71 -0.03 2.86
C ALA A 370 -20.86 0.88 3.77
N PRO A 371 -20.64 0.50 5.04
CA PRO A 371 -19.75 1.22 5.95
C PRO A 371 -18.31 1.33 5.40
N PRO A 372 -17.54 2.35 5.80
CA PRO A 372 -16.18 2.56 5.30
C PRO A 372 -15.20 1.49 5.75
N LEU A 373 -14.12 1.35 4.99
CA LEU A 373 -12.98 0.50 5.29
C LEU A 373 -12.03 1.21 6.27
N VAL A 374 -11.51 0.48 7.25
CA VAL A 374 -10.41 0.89 8.13
C VAL A 374 -9.24 -0.08 8.00
N VAL A 375 -8.05 0.41 8.36
CA VAL A 375 -6.82 -0.38 8.49
C VAL A 375 -6.36 -0.32 9.94
N HIS A 376 -5.82 -1.42 10.45
CA HIS A 376 -5.17 -1.43 11.74
C HIS A 376 -3.73 -0.95 11.58
N PHE A 377 -3.44 0.28 12.00
CA PHE A 377 -2.07 0.71 12.28
C PHE A 377 -1.59 -0.01 13.53
N ASP A 378 -0.50 -0.75 13.44
CA ASP A 378 0.07 -1.54 14.54
C ASP A 378 1.35 -0.84 15.00
N PRO A 379 1.27 0.10 15.99
CA PRO A 379 2.42 0.89 16.43
C PRO A 379 3.48 -0.07 16.96
N SER A 380 4.54 -0.23 16.17
CA SER A 380 5.17 -1.54 16.06
C SER A 380 5.75 -2.03 17.39
N TRP A 381 5.40 -3.27 17.75
CA TRP A 381 5.99 -4.07 18.86
C TRP A 381 7.51 -4.35 18.68
N TRP A 382 8.10 -3.71 17.68
CA TRP A 382 9.49 -3.76 17.24
C TRP A 382 10.28 -2.60 17.85
N HIS A 383 9.61 -1.50 18.21
CA HIS A 383 10.14 -0.54 19.17
C HIS A 383 9.79 -1.02 20.57
N THR A 384 10.82 -1.36 21.35
CA THR A 384 10.70 -1.42 22.80
C THR A 384 10.37 -0.02 23.31
N PHE A 385 9.08 0.24 23.58
CA PHE A 385 8.68 1.34 24.44
C PHE A 385 9.25 1.10 25.83
N ASN A 386 10.48 1.59 26.05
CA ASN A 386 11.12 1.62 27.34
C ASN A 386 10.28 2.56 28.22
N ILE A 387 9.45 1.99 29.10
CA ILE A 387 8.49 2.72 29.95
C ILE A 387 9.19 3.71 30.91
N ASN A 388 10.53 3.64 30.98
CA ASN A 388 11.40 4.52 31.78
C ASN A 388 11.91 5.77 31.02
N GLY A 389 11.71 5.89 29.70
CA GLY A 389 11.87 7.16 28.97
C GLY A 389 13.31 7.71 28.83
N GLU A 390 14.31 6.83 28.67
CA GLU A 390 15.69 7.22 28.36
C GLU A 390 16.07 6.78 26.94
N ASP A 391 16.16 7.75 26.02
CA ASP A 391 16.74 7.58 24.69
C ASP A 391 18.27 7.76 24.79
N GLU A 392 19.04 6.69 24.72
CA GLU A 392 20.47 6.77 24.40
C GLU A 392 20.68 6.66 22.89
N ILE A 393 21.33 7.67 22.31
CA ILE A 393 21.71 7.72 20.89
C ILE A 393 23.21 7.38 20.81
N GLU A 394 23.55 6.35 20.04
CA GLU A 394 24.89 6.13 19.47
C GLU A 394 24.88 6.39 17.95
#